data_AF-A0AAV1B7C9-F1
#
_entry.id   AF-A0AAV1B7C9-F1
#
_cell.length_a   1.000
_cell.length_b   1.000
_cell.length_c   1.000
_cell.angle_alpha   90.00
_cell.angle_beta   90.00
_cell.angle_gamma   90.00
#
_symmetry.space_group_name_H-M   'P 1'
#
loop_
_entity.id
_entity.type
_entity.pdbx_description
1 polymer ?
#
loop_
_entity_poly.entity_id
_entity_poly.type
_entity_poly.pdbx_seq_one_letter_code
_entity_poly.pdbx_strand_id
1 'polypeptide(L)'
;MKQSDSLNSNLNHEIRRKSQQPEHWKCLRLHTLDHLLSQLNLKTITGTLQYKSCLIQIDIHFDLLKKFEKVASYIKEKKYEVFQRAPDAWLKPVLPDCKSCRRKNKMQPLIEKKKEINWVFLVLIGCCNVRHLHMTGARK
;
A
#
# COMPACT_ATOMS: atom_id res chain seq x y z
N MET A 1 -44.83 -2.21 -22.18
CA MET A 1 -43.36 -1.99 -22.22
C MET A 1 -42.91 -1.48 -20.84
N LYS A 2 -42.76 -2.38 -19.85
CA LYS A 2 -42.37 -2.05 -18.45
C LYS A 2 -41.56 -3.19 -17.81
N GLN A 3 -40.60 -3.75 -18.55
CA GLN A 3 -39.76 -4.86 -18.04
C GLN A 3 -38.27 -4.51 -17.92
N SER A 4 -37.81 -3.41 -18.53
CA SER A 4 -36.43 -2.94 -18.44
C SER A 4 -36.09 -2.25 -17.12
N ASP A 5 -37.05 -1.56 -16.49
CA ASP A 5 -36.77 -0.73 -15.31
C ASP A 5 -36.70 -1.55 -14.01
N SER A 6 -37.36 -2.72 -13.99
CA SER A 6 -37.34 -3.65 -12.86
C SER A 6 -36.01 -4.44 -12.77
N LEU A 7 -35.39 -4.76 -13.91
CA LEU A 7 -34.10 -5.46 -13.92
C LEU A 7 -32.96 -4.54 -13.45
N ASN A 8 -33.01 -3.26 -13.80
CA ASN A 8 -32.01 -2.28 -13.36
C ASN A 8 -32.11 -1.93 -11.87
N SER A 9 -33.32 -1.91 -11.29
CA SER A 9 -33.48 -1.70 -9.85
C SER A 9 -33.02 -2.92 -9.04
N ASN A 10 -33.27 -4.13 -9.55
CA ASN A 10 -32.83 -5.37 -8.91
C ASN A 10 -31.31 -5.55 -8.96
N LEU A 11 -30.64 -5.20 -10.07
CA LEU A 11 -29.17 -5.25 -10.16
C LEU A 11 -28.51 -4.27 -9.18
N ASN A 12 -29.06 -3.06 -9.04
CA ASN A 12 -28.59 -2.07 -8.08
C ASN A 12 -28.85 -2.48 -6.62
N HIS A 13 -29.96 -3.18 -6.35
CA HIS A 13 -30.27 -3.73 -5.03
C HIS A 13 -29.35 -4.93 -4.69
N GLU A 14 -28.93 -5.72 -5.67
CA GLU A 14 -28.07 -6.88 -5.49
C GLU A 14 -26.59 -6.48 -5.28
N ILE A 15 -26.15 -5.40 -5.94
CA ILE A 15 -24.86 -4.74 -5.68
C ILE A 15 -24.82 -4.16 -4.25
N ARG A 16 -25.93 -3.60 -3.74
CA ARG A 16 -26.08 -3.16 -2.34
C ARG A 16 -26.16 -4.31 -1.33
N ARG A 17 -26.64 -5.50 -1.72
CA ARG A 17 -26.65 -6.65 -0.80
C ARG A 17 -25.27 -7.31 -0.65
N LYS A 18 -24.39 -7.20 -1.65
CA LYS A 18 -22.98 -7.65 -1.49
C LYS A 18 -22.13 -6.73 -0.61
N SER A 19 -22.63 -5.56 -0.19
CA SER A 19 -21.98 -4.70 0.80
C SER A 19 -22.32 -5.05 2.26
N GLN A 20 -23.08 -6.13 2.52
CA GLN A 20 -23.22 -6.68 3.87
C GLN A 20 -21.97 -7.52 4.22
N GLN A 21 -20.86 -6.84 4.45
CA GLN A 21 -19.60 -7.41 4.93
C GLN A 21 -19.52 -7.23 6.46
N PRO A 22 -18.99 -8.20 7.23
CA PRO A 22 -19.17 -8.31 8.68
C PRO A 22 -18.72 -7.06 9.46
N GLU A 23 -19.37 -6.76 10.59
CA GLU A 23 -19.23 -5.55 11.45
C GLU A 23 -17.83 -5.28 12.08
N HIS A 24 -16.72 -5.77 11.52
CA HIS A 24 -15.38 -5.57 12.09
C HIS A 24 -14.26 -5.20 11.08
N TRP A 25 -14.52 -5.12 9.78
CA TRP A 25 -13.51 -4.57 8.85
C TRP A 25 -13.63 -3.04 8.81
N LYS A 26 -12.73 -2.36 9.51
CA LYS A 26 -12.58 -0.91 9.34
C LYS A 26 -12.14 -0.66 7.90
N CYS A 27 -13.02 -0.11 7.06
CA CYS A 27 -12.68 0.21 5.67
C CYS A 27 -11.50 1.17 5.67
N LEU A 28 -10.39 0.78 5.04
CA LEU A 28 -9.34 1.73 4.71
C LEU A 28 -9.91 2.69 3.67
N ARG A 29 -9.86 4.01 3.92
CA ARG A 29 -10.28 5.00 2.92
C ARG A 29 -9.36 4.91 1.71
N LEU A 30 -9.93 4.58 0.56
CA LEU A 30 -9.22 4.56 -0.71
C LEU A 30 -9.14 6.00 -1.25
N HIS A 31 -7.93 6.49 -1.45
CA HIS A 31 -7.69 7.78 -2.09
C HIS A 31 -7.11 7.56 -3.49
N THR A 32 -7.58 8.34 -4.47
CA THR A 32 -6.99 8.38 -5.81
C THR A 32 -5.69 9.19 -5.79
N LEU A 33 -4.79 8.93 -6.75
CA LEU A 33 -3.57 9.73 -6.88
C LEU A 33 -3.87 11.23 -7.04
N ASP A 34 -4.88 11.57 -7.84
CA ASP A 34 -5.33 12.95 -8.03
C ASP A 34 -5.78 13.58 -6.71
N HIS A 35 -6.56 12.88 -5.89
CA HIS A 35 -6.93 13.37 -4.56
C HIS A 35 -5.69 13.66 -3.70
N LEU A 36 -4.68 12.78 -3.71
CA LEU A 36 -3.45 12.99 -2.95
C LEU A 36 -2.67 14.23 -3.42
N LEU A 37 -2.58 14.44 -4.73
CA LEU A 37 -1.82 15.55 -5.32
C LEU A 37 -2.58 16.88 -5.26
N SER A 38 -3.84 16.89 -5.66
CA SER A 38 -4.62 18.09 -5.89
C SER A 38 -5.29 18.61 -4.61
N GLN A 39 -5.84 17.72 -3.78
CA GLN A 39 -6.58 18.12 -2.57
C GLN A 39 -5.69 18.15 -1.33
N LEU A 40 -4.79 17.17 -1.19
CA LEU A 40 -3.89 17.09 -0.04
C LEU A 40 -2.52 17.74 -0.29
N ASN A 41 -2.25 18.21 -1.51
CA ASN A 41 -0.97 18.80 -1.93
C ASN A 41 0.25 17.93 -1.59
N LEU A 42 0.08 16.61 -1.61
CA LEU A 42 1.08 15.64 -1.18
C LEU A 42 2.04 15.33 -2.34
N LYS A 43 3.04 16.19 -2.54
CA LYS A 43 4.03 16.03 -3.63
C LYS A 43 5.16 15.07 -3.28
N THR A 44 5.50 15.00 -1.99
CA THR A 44 6.62 14.22 -1.49
C THR A 44 6.13 13.21 -0.47
N ILE A 45 6.59 11.97 -0.61
CA ILE A 45 6.40 10.93 0.39
C ILE A 45 7.72 10.68 1.11
N THR A 46 7.63 10.69 2.43
CA THR A 46 8.76 10.44 3.31
C THR A 46 8.56 9.15 4.10
N GLY A 47 9.67 8.55 4.46
CA GLY A 47 9.68 7.46 5.43
C GLY A 47 11.10 7.15 5.88
N THR A 48 11.18 6.58 7.08
CA THR A 48 12.45 6.25 7.71
C THR A 48 12.74 4.77 7.52
N LEU A 49 13.97 4.46 7.13
CA LEU A 49 14.49 3.10 7.10
C LEU A 49 15.51 2.91 8.21
N GLN A 50 15.51 1.72 8.83
CA GLN A 50 16.47 1.32 9.85
C GLN A 50 17.10 -0.04 9.51
N TYR A 51 18.42 -0.15 9.71
CA TYR A 51 19.07 -1.46 9.79
C TYR A 51 19.15 -1.93 11.24
N LYS A 52 18.50 -3.07 11.55
CA LYS A 52 18.38 -3.60 12.91
C LYS A 52 19.71 -3.84 13.61
N SER A 53 20.73 -4.34 12.91
CA SER A 53 22.00 -4.70 13.55
C SER A 53 22.89 -3.50 13.88
N CYS A 54 22.77 -2.40 13.12
CA CYS A 54 23.56 -1.19 13.37
C CYS A 54 22.74 -0.06 14.00
N LEU A 55 21.42 -0.24 14.13
CA LEU A 55 20.44 0.74 14.60
C LEU A 55 20.40 2.07 13.82
N ILE A 56 21.17 2.19 12.74
CA ILE A 56 21.23 3.37 11.89
C ILE A 56 19.93 3.56 11.15
N GLN A 57 19.47 4.80 11.19
CA GLN A 57 18.29 5.28 10.50
C GLN A 57 18.68 6.21 9.36
N ILE A 58 17.91 6.17 8.28
CA ILE A 58 17.99 7.13 7.18
C ILE A 58 16.57 7.52 6.79
N ASP A 59 16.38 8.80 6.49
CA ASP A 59 15.15 9.29 5.91
C ASP A 59 15.26 9.29 4.39
N ILE A 60 14.23 8.75 3.75
CA ILE A 60 14.12 8.72 2.31
C ILE A 60 12.90 9.50 1.86
N HIS A 61 13.07 10.18 0.74
CA HIS A 61 12.11 11.11 0.18
C HIS A 61 11.89 10.72 -1.28
N PHE A 62 10.63 10.59 -1.66
CA PHE A 62 10.24 10.32 -3.04
C PHE A 62 9.28 11.38 -3.54
N ASP A 63 9.47 11.82 -4.78
CA ASP A 63 8.41 12.44 -5.55
C ASP A 63 7.27 11.42 -5.73
N LEU A 64 6.08 11.74 -5.20
CA LEU A 64 4.94 10.81 -5.19
C LEU A 64 4.57 10.41 -6.61
N LEU A 65 4.43 11.38 -7.52
CA LEU A 65 3.96 11.13 -8.88
C LEU A 65 4.94 10.21 -9.61
N LYS A 66 6.23 10.60 -9.66
CA LYS A 66 7.27 9.82 -10.35
C LYS A 66 7.39 8.41 -9.79
N LYS A 67 7.34 8.27 -8.46
CA LYS A 67 7.46 6.96 -7.81
C LYS A 67 6.24 6.10 -8.09
N PHE A 68 5.04 6.68 -8.02
CA PHE A 68 3.80 5.98 -8.33
C PHE A 68 3.78 5.52 -9.79
N GLU A 69 4.11 6.38 -10.75
CA GLU A 69 4.15 6.03 -12.17
C GLU A 69 5.12 4.88 -12.45
N LYS A 70 6.31 4.89 -11.82
CA LYS A 70 7.28 3.80 -11.93
C LYS A 70 6.71 2.46 -11.45
N VAL A 71 6.06 2.49 -10.28
CA VAL A 71 5.46 1.30 -9.67
C VAL A 71 4.26 0.82 -10.49
N ALA A 72 3.38 1.72 -10.89
CA ALA A 72 2.18 1.43 -11.69
C ALA A 72 2.55 0.86 -13.07
N SER A 73 3.58 1.42 -13.72
CA SER A 73 4.10 0.90 -14.99
C SER A 73 4.61 -0.52 -14.85
N TYR A 74 5.38 -0.80 -13.80
CA TYR A 74 5.86 -2.15 -13.51
C TYR A 74 4.70 -3.14 -13.27
N ILE A 75 3.69 -2.75 -12.47
CA ILE A 75 2.49 -3.59 -12.28
C ILE A 75 1.82 -3.84 -13.63
N LYS A 76 1.61 -2.80 -14.44
CA LYS A 76 0.90 -2.90 -15.72
C LYS A 76 1.61 -3.85 -16.69
N GLU A 77 2.93 -3.81 -16.73
CA GLU A 77 3.76 -4.71 -17.53
C GLU A 77 3.65 -6.16 -17.03
N LYS A 78 3.70 -6.35 -15.71
CA LYS A 78 3.78 -7.68 -15.10
C LYS A 78 2.44 -8.31 -14.72
N LYS A 79 1.32 -7.59 -14.83
CA LYS A 79 0.00 -8.01 -14.33
C LYS A 79 -0.48 -9.37 -14.86
N TYR A 80 -0.11 -9.73 -16.09
CA TYR A 80 -0.50 -11.01 -16.69
C TYR A 80 0.45 -12.16 -16.30
N GLU A 81 1.62 -11.87 -15.75
CA GLU A 81 2.54 -12.89 -15.21
C GLU A 81 2.19 -13.27 -13.76
N VAL A 82 1.31 -12.49 -13.10
CA VAL A 82 1.07 -12.54 -11.64
C VAL A 82 -0.41 -12.63 -11.28
N PHE A 83 -1.08 -13.67 -11.80
CA PHE A 83 -2.50 -13.92 -11.52
C PHE A 83 -2.80 -14.33 -10.06
N GLN A 84 -1.85 -14.96 -9.37
CA GLN A 84 -2.07 -15.53 -8.03
C GLN A 84 -1.14 -14.96 -6.95
N ARG A 85 0.01 -14.38 -7.33
CA ARG A 85 1.01 -13.89 -6.37
C ARG A 85 1.89 -12.81 -6.99
N ALA A 86 2.24 -11.78 -6.21
CA ALA A 86 3.20 -10.77 -6.64
C ALA A 86 4.55 -11.43 -7.03
N PRO A 87 5.29 -10.89 -8.03
CA PRO A 87 6.54 -11.48 -8.47
C PRO A 87 7.60 -11.43 -7.36
N ASP A 88 8.56 -12.34 -7.36
CA ASP A 88 9.64 -12.36 -6.36
C ASP A 88 10.41 -11.04 -6.27
N ALA A 89 10.60 -10.36 -7.40
CA ALA A 89 11.22 -9.04 -7.45
C ALA A 89 10.41 -7.97 -6.70
N TRP A 90 9.09 -8.12 -6.59
CA TRP A 90 8.24 -7.26 -5.78
C TRP A 90 8.33 -7.60 -4.29
N LEU A 91 8.48 -8.89 -3.96
CA LEU A 91 8.63 -9.37 -2.58
C LEU A 91 10.01 -9.06 -1.99
N LYS A 92 11.01 -8.78 -2.83
CA LYS A 92 12.38 -8.44 -2.47
C LYS A 92 12.69 -7.00 -2.90
N PRO A 93 12.12 -6.00 -2.21
CA PRO A 93 12.38 -4.61 -2.57
C PRO A 93 13.87 -4.30 -2.50
N VAL A 94 14.35 -3.52 -3.46
CA VAL A 94 15.73 -3.03 -3.46
C VAL A 94 15.77 -1.77 -2.59
N LEU A 95 16.31 -1.94 -1.39
CA LEU A 95 16.47 -0.90 -0.39
C LEU A 95 17.93 -0.44 -0.37
N PRO A 96 18.17 0.83 0.02
CA PRO A 96 19.52 1.38 0.10
C PRO A 96 20.42 0.56 1.04
N ASP A 97 21.72 0.64 0.79
CA ASP A 97 22.72 -0.01 1.61
C ASP A 97 22.91 0.70 2.94
N CYS A 98 23.25 -0.05 3.99
CA CYS A 98 23.58 0.55 5.27
C CYS A 98 24.91 1.31 5.16
N LYS A 99 24.91 2.62 5.47
CA LYS A 99 26.10 3.48 5.34
C LYS A 99 27.27 3.08 6.25
N SER A 100 26.99 2.47 7.42
CA SER A 100 28.03 2.08 8.37
C SER A 100 28.63 0.71 8.06
N CYS A 101 27.82 -0.34 7.99
CA CYS A 101 28.33 -1.70 7.81
C CYS A 101 28.39 -2.16 6.34
N ARG A 102 27.95 -1.30 5.40
CA ARG A 102 27.93 -1.54 3.94
C ARG A 102 27.20 -2.83 3.53
N ARG A 103 26.35 -3.37 4.42
CA ARG A 103 25.48 -4.52 4.14
C ARG A 103 24.46 -4.10 3.09
N LYS A 104 24.45 -4.83 1.99
CA LYS A 104 23.60 -4.53 0.84
C LYS A 104 22.13 -4.89 1.08
N ASN A 105 21.22 -4.01 0.70
CA ASN A 105 19.77 -4.26 0.74
C ASN A 105 19.25 -4.86 2.07
N LYS A 106 19.74 -4.33 3.21
CA LYS A 106 19.33 -4.78 4.56
C LYS A 106 18.58 -3.74 5.38
N MET A 107 18.48 -2.51 4.91
CA MET A 107 17.63 -1.50 5.54
C MET A 107 16.17 -1.98 5.50
N GLN A 108 15.34 -1.61 6.46
CA GLN A 108 13.90 -1.93 6.43
C GLN A 108 13.10 -0.74 6.97
N PRO A 109 11.81 -0.59 6.64
CA PRO A 109 11.01 0.50 7.19
C PRO A 109 10.98 0.47 8.72
N LEU A 110 11.21 1.62 9.33
CA LEU A 110 11.01 1.82 10.75
C LEU A 110 9.51 2.02 11.00
N ILE A 111 8.90 1.10 11.75
CA ILE A 111 7.49 1.15 12.14
C ILE A 111 7.44 1.04 13.66
N GLU A 112 7.23 2.16 14.33
CA GLU A 112 7.17 2.19 15.80
C GLU A 112 5.77 1.83 16.31
N LYS A 113 4.73 2.35 15.66
CA LYS A 113 3.33 2.12 16.03
C LYS A 113 2.50 1.79 14.80
N LYS A 114 1.70 0.72 14.87
CA LYS A 114 0.83 0.30 13.76
C LYS A 114 -0.15 1.38 13.29
N LYS A 115 -0.62 2.25 14.21
CA LYS A 115 -1.56 3.34 13.92
C LYS A 115 -0.96 4.51 13.15
N GLU A 116 0.37 4.63 13.14
CA GLU A 116 1.11 5.75 12.53
C GLU A 116 1.83 5.31 11.24
N ILE A 117 1.49 4.11 10.71
CA ILE A 117 2.10 3.60 9.47
C ILE A 117 1.75 4.53 8.30
N ASN A 118 2.78 5.03 7.62
CA ASN A 118 2.65 5.61 6.29
C ASN A 118 2.45 4.50 5.24
N TRP A 119 1.20 4.13 5.00
CA TRP A 119 0.85 3.04 4.10
C TRP A 119 1.27 3.29 2.65
N VAL A 120 1.14 4.54 2.18
CA VAL A 120 1.50 4.90 0.81
C VAL A 120 3.00 4.68 0.59
N PHE A 121 3.82 5.11 1.55
CA PHE A 121 5.26 4.87 1.51
C PHE A 121 5.60 3.37 1.41
N LEU A 122 5.03 2.54 2.28
CA LEU A 122 5.33 1.09 2.31
C LEU A 122 4.95 0.38 1.01
N VAL A 123 3.83 0.77 0.40
CA VAL A 123 3.38 0.21 -0.88
C VAL A 123 4.34 0.62 -2.00
N LEU A 124 4.73 1.90 -2.06
CA LEU A 124 5.61 2.42 -3.12
C LEU A 124 7.04 1.86 -3.08
N ILE A 125 7.50 1.39 -1.92
CA ILE A 125 8.80 0.72 -1.78
C ILE A 125 8.70 -0.80 -1.82
N GLY A 126 7.50 -1.39 -1.91
CA GLY A 126 7.33 -2.85 -1.91
C GLY A 126 7.56 -3.53 -0.55
N CYS A 127 7.48 -2.79 0.56
CA CYS A 127 7.68 -3.33 1.91
C CYS A 127 6.36 -3.58 2.68
N CYS A 128 5.22 -3.56 1.99
CA CYS A 128 3.94 -3.89 2.62
C CYS A 128 3.90 -5.38 2.99
N ASN A 129 3.74 -5.69 4.27
CA ASN A 129 3.66 -7.05 4.79
C ASN A 129 2.29 -7.29 5.45
N VAL A 130 1.67 -8.44 5.21
CA VAL A 130 0.39 -8.86 5.82
C VAL A 130 0.42 -8.79 7.35
N ARG A 131 1.59 -8.97 7.98
CA ARG A 131 1.76 -8.81 9.44
C ARG A 131 1.46 -7.39 9.93
N HIS A 132 1.65 -6.38 9.08
CA HIS A 132 1.27 -4.99 9.38
C HIS A 132 -0.24 -4.79 9.26
N LEU A 133 -0.92 -5.58 8.41
CA LEU A 133 -2.35 -5.48 8.11
C LEU A 133 -3.24 -6.21 9.11
N HIS A 134 -2.72 -7.23 9.82
CA HIS A 134 -3.46 -7.87 10.91
C HIS A 134 -3.58 -6.93 12.13
N MET A 135 -4.77 -6.37 12.30
CA MET A 135 -5.24 -5.78 13.55
C MET A 135 -5.69 -6.93 14.46
N THR A 136 -4.77 -7.52 15.23
CA THR A 136 -5.19 -8.36 16.36
C THR A 136 -5.88 -7.46 17.38
N GLY A 137 -7.20 -7.57 17.48
CA GLY A 137 -8.00 -6.91 18.49
C GLY A 137 -7.61 -7.41 19.88
N ALA A 138 -6.55 -6.86 20.46
CA ALA A 138 -6.30 -6.93 21.88
C ALA A 138 -7.07 -5.77 22.51
N ARG A 139 -8.35 -6.00 22.83
CA ARG A 139 -9.02 -5.20 23.86
C ARG A 139 -8.29 -5.49 25.17
N LYS A 140 -7.72 -4.45 25.76
CA LYS A 140 -7.46 -4.41 27.21
C LYS A 140 -8.73 -3.92 27.89
#